data_AF-A0A4Z0BWK1-F1
#
_entry.id   AF-A0A4Z0BWK1-F1
#
_cell.length_a   1.000
_cell.length_b   1.000
_cell.length_c   1.000
_cell.angle_alpha   90.00
_cell.angle_beta   90.00
_cell.angle_gamma   90.00
#
_symmetry.space_group_name_H-M   'P 1'
#
loop_
_entity.id
_entity.type
_entity.pdbx_description
1 polymer ?
#
loop_
_entity_poly.entity_id
_entity_poly.type
_entity_poly.pdbx_seq_one_letter_code
_entity_poly.pdbx_strand_id
1 'polypeptide(L)'
;MSTTRRTLLKLGGVPAAVGLAGCATATGINPVVPPVAKAIQVPDQVRATPATMGAAPGTQFNPREKPTYVPQTNDPLGFSIADNLFWSDIMMEHAMFIAHLMPGPELDGPRRQAEEFQRMFARHLEQARGIRPDNYVSFNRASIDLAKRISDFKKTMGEQQAAGKIRSLVWPLFFTHTAREADRYARRLELYNRRQIELDRREVVEFWSATMGEHSAFIAHLLDPDEKLLIEQASRLEKAFRQPALRDVRGDDVMKAAQEVLDFKTVGERGIYAGKIKSIISPPIASHVRREAVRFIDELKRTQPG
;
A
#
# COMPACT_ATOMS: atom_id res chain seq x y z
N MET A 1 11.72 7.66 -54.59
CA MET A 1 10.38 7.17 -54.19
C MET A 1 10.52 5.75 -53.65
N SER A 2 10.02 5.54 -52.43
CA SER A 2 9.70 4.29 -51.71
C SER A 2 10.69 3.12 -51.74
N THR A 3 11.29 2.81 -50.58
CA THR A 3 11.82 1.47 -50.29
C THR A 3 11.46 1.08 -48.86
N THR A 4 10.69 -0.01 -48.75
CA THR A 4 10.09 -0.60 -47.57
C THR A 4 11.12 -1.28 -46.66
N ARG A 5 11.14 -0.92 -45.36
CA ARG A 5 11.94 -1.60 -44.32
C ARG A 5 11.20 -2.82 -43.75
N ARG A 6 11.45 -3.99 -44.34
CA ARG A 6 11.47 -5.29 -43.65
C ARG A 6 12.89 -5.83 -43.79
N THR A 7 13.37 -6.52 -42.76
CA THR A 7 14.68 -7.21 -42.64
C THR A 7 15.77 -6.39 -41.95
N LEU A 8 15.84 -6.49 -40.62
CA LEU A 8 17.09 -6.45 -39.84
C LEU A 8 16.85 -7.30 -38.57
N LEU A 9 16.83 -8.62 -38.79
CA LEU A 9 16.95 -9.64 -37.76
C LEU A 9 18.12 -10.51 -38.21
N LYS A 10 19.05 -10.77 -37.29
CA LYS A 10 20.31 -11.54 -37.42
C LYS A 10 21.51 -10.76 -37.97
N LEU A 11 22.36 -10.32 -37.05
CA LEU A 11 23.77 -10.74 -36.94
C LEU A 11 24.45 -9.90 -35.85
N GLY A 12 24.93 -10.57 -34.81
CA GLY A 12 25.61 -9.94 -33.69
C GLY A 12 25.61 -10.85 -32.48
N GLY A 13 26.20 -12.04 -32.61
CA GLY A 13 26.63 -12.83 -31.46
C GLY A 13 28.01 -12.40 -30.97
N VAL A 14 28.40 -12.94 -29.82
CA VAL A 14 29.71 -12.91 -29.11
C VAL A 14 29.75 -11.89 -27.94
N PRO A 15 30.25 -12.23 -26.74
CA PRO A 15 30.18 -13.49 -25.98
C PRO A 15 29.85 -13.27 -24.48
N ALA A 16 30.00 -14.35 -23.72
CA ALA A 16 29.66 -14.58 -22.32
C ALA A 16 30.20 -13.58 -21.26
N ALA A 17 29.34 -13.40 -20.25
CA ALA A 17 29.62 -13.47 -18.81
C ALA A 17 30.83 -12.68 -18.25
N VAL A 18 30.52 -11.53 -17.65
CA VAL A 18 31.13 -11.12 -16.38
C VAL A 18 30.02 -11.18 -15.33
N GLY A 19 29.99 -12.28 -14.58
CA GLY A 19 29.10 -12.44 -13.44
C GLY A 19 29.49 -11.48 -12.34
N LEU A 20 28.72 -10.41 -12.16
CA LEU A 20 28.55 -9.82 -10.84
C LEU A 20 27.60 -10.75 -10.11
N ALA A 21 28.10 -11.44 -9.09
CA ALA A 21 27.30 -12.19 -8.13
C ALA A 21 26.37 -11.21 -7.37
N GLY A 22 25.27 -10.82 -8.01
CA GLY A 22 24.20 -10.04 -7.42
C GLY A 22 23.20 -10.99 -6.77
N CYS A 23 22.86 -10.74 -5.50
CA CYS A 23 21.85 -11.49 -4.78
C CYS A 23 20.56 -11.57 -5.61
N ALA A 24 20.09 -12.78 -5.91
CA ALA A 24 18.85 -12.99 -6.65
C ALA A 24 17.70 -12.27 -5.95
N THR A 25 17.02 -11.37 -6.65
CA THR A 25 15.76 -10.76 -6.18
C THR A 25 14.66 -11.81 -6.20
N ALA A 26 13.59 -11.61 -5.43
CA ALA A 26 12.49 -12.58 -5.36
C ALA A 26 11.81 -12.80 -6.72
N THR A 27 11.91 -11.82 -7.63
CA THR A 27 11.42 -11.91 -9.02
C THR A 27 12.49 -12.30 -10.04
N GLY A 28 13.77 -12.42 -9.64
CA GLY A 28 14.89 -12.74 -10.53
C GLY A 28 15.40 -11.59 -11.41
N ILE A 29 15.06 -10.33 -11.12
CA ILE A 29 15.53 -9.13 -11.85
C ILE A 29 15.96 -8.01 -10.90
N ASN A 30 17.04 -7.29 -11.22
CA ASN A 30 17.33 -5.98 -10.64
C ASN A 30 16.21 -4.98 -10.97
N PRO A 31 15.78 -4.09 -10.07
CA PRO A 31 14.72 -3.12 -10.35
C PRO A 31 15.04 -2.35 -11.64
N VAL A 32 14.05 -2.26 -12.55
CA VAL A 32 14.20 -1.40 -13.72
C VAL A 32 14.23 0.03 -13.20
N VAL A 33 15.44 0.59 -13.10
CA VAL A 33 15.66 2.01 -12.87
C VAL A 33 15.30 2.67 -14.20
N PRO A 34 14.16 3.39 -14.32
CA PRO A 34 13.91 4.16 -15.53
C PRO A 34 15.13 5.07 -15.79
N PRO A 35 15.49 5.39 -17.05
CA PRO A 35 16.65 6.24 -17.35
C PRO A 35 16.68 7.55 -16.54
N VAL A 36 15.51 8.04 -16.14
CA VAL A 36 15.31 9.22 -15.29
C VAL A 36 15.67 8.98 -13.82
N ALA A 37 15.55 7.76 -13.29
CA ALA A 37 15.99 7.41 -11.95
C ALA A 37 17.53 7.31 -11.82
N LYS A 38 18.28 7.32 -12.94
CA LYS A 38 19.73 7.64 -12.90
C LYS A 38 20.01 9.14 -12.70
N ALA A 39 19.03 10.01 -12.96
CA ALA A 39 19.17 11.46 -12.82
C ALA A 39 18.64 12.01 -11.48
N ILE A 40 17.99 11.17 -10.68
CA ILE A 40 17.53 11.51 -9.34
C ILE A 40 18.51 10.87 -8.36
N GLN A 41 19.34 11.67 -7.69
CA GLN A 41 20.13 11.18 -6.55
C GLN A 41 19.15 10.54 -5.57
N VAL A 42 19.36 9.25 -5.26
CA VAL A 42 18.64 8.54 -4.21
C VAL A 42 19.40 8.80 -2.92
N PRO A 43 18.93 9.67 -2.00
CA PRO A 43 19.46 9.69 -0.64
C PRO A 43 18.81 8.53 0.13
N ASP A 44 19.49 8.12 1.22
CA ASP A 44 19.24 6.92 2.02
C ASP A 44 17.77 6.57 2.31
N GLN A 45 17.57 5.25 2.47
CA GLN A 45 16.33 4.55 2.82
C GLN A 45 15.37 5.39 3.70
N VAL A 46 14.16 5.64 3.19
CA VAL A 46 13.09 6.29 3.95
C VAL A 46 12.65 5.35 5.08
N ARG A 47 12.88 5.79 6.32
CA ARG A 47 12.59 5.05 7.56
C ARG A 47 11.12 5.19 7.98
N ALA A 48 10.58 4.16 8.61
CA ALA A 48 9.31 4.24 9.34
C ALA A 48 9.36 5.39 10.36
N THR A 49 8.25 6.11 10.54
CA THR A 49 8.19 7.23 11.48
C THR A 49 7.77 6.72 12.86
N PRO A 50 8.55 6.98 13.91
CA PRO A 50 8.13 6.69 15.26
C PRO A 50 6.81 7.37 15.62
N ALA A 51 5.82 6.60 16.11
CA ALA A 51 4.65 7.20 16.74
C ALA A 51 5.05 7.74 18.13
N THR A 52 5.64 8.94 18.21
CA THR A 52 5.96 9.59 19.49
C THR A 52 4.80 10.42 20.01
N MET A 53 4.63 10.46 21.34
CA MET A 53 3.95 11.58 21.98
C MET A 53 4.87 12.80 21.88
N GLY A 54 4.40 13.85 21.19
CA GLY A 54 5.17 15.07 20.97
C GLY A 54 6.24 14.89 19.88
N ALA A 55 6.16 15.69 18.82
CA ALA A 55 7.19 15.77 17.81
C ALA A 55 8.40 16.51 18.39
N ALA A 56 9.58 15.87 18.46
CA ALA A 56 10.84 16.57 18.69
C ALA A 56 11.35 17.15 17.35
N PRO A 57 11.85 18.39 17.31
CA PRO A 57 12.27 19.04 16.07
C PRO A 57 13.68 18.56 15.68
N GLY A 58 13.85 18.08 14.44
CA GLY A 58 15.19 17.77 13.91
C GLY A 58 15.30 16.74 12.79
N THR A 59 14.23 16.06 12.39
CA THR A 59 14.24 15.23 11.18
C THR A 59 13.78 16.08 9.99
N GLN A 60 14.62 16.19 8.94
CA GLN A 60 14.24 16.83 7.68
C GLN A 60 13.14 15.99 7.01
N PHE A 61 11.90 16.20 7.44
CA PHE A 61 10.73 15.73 6.71
C PHE A 61 10.58 16.61 5.46
N ASN A 62 10.55 15.98 4.29
CA ASN A 62 9.96 16.62 3.12
C ASN A 62 8.50 16.95 3.51
N PRO A 63 8.06 18.22 3.46
CA PRO A 63 6.69 18.61 3.86
C PRO A 63 5.58 17.90 3.08
N ARG A 64 5.94 17.18 2.01
CA ARG A 64 5.05 16.40 1.14
C ARG A 64 4.90 14.93 1.53
N GLU A 65 5.73 14.39 2.43
CA GLU A 65 5.67 12.98 2.82
C GLU A 65 4.84 12.79 4.11
N LYS A 66 3.72 12.08 3.99
CA LYS A 66 2.93 11.66 5.16
C LYS A 66 3.72 10.66 6.01
N PRO A 67 3.68 10.76 7.35
CA PRO A 67 4.35 9.79 8.22
C PRO A 67 3.73 8.39 8.08
N THR A 68 4.55 7.36 8.33
CA THR A 68 4.07 5.98 8.48
C THR A 68 4.21 5.55 9.92
N TYR A 69 3.09 5.34 10.61
CA TYR A 69 3.06 5.00 12.03
C TYR A 69 3.25 3.49 12.25
N VAL A 70 4.27 3.13 13.02
CA VAL A 70 4.54 1.76 13.49
C VAL A 70 4.61 1.71 15.02
N PRO A 71 4.29 0.58 15.66
CA PRO A 71 4.35 0.45 17.12
C PRO A 71 5.75 0.73 17.68
N GLN A 72 5.87 1.61 18.66
CA GLN A 72 7.16 1.96 19.29
C GLN A 72 7.50 1.10 20.50
N THR A 73 6.47 0.56 21.15
CA THR A 73 6.61 -0.33 22.29
C THR A 73 5.96 -1.66 21.99
N ASN A 74 6.43 -2.72 22.65
CA ASN A 74 5.88 -4.06 22.50
C ASN A 74 4.80 -4.33 23.54
N ASP A 75 3.79 -3.46 23.59
CA ASP A 75 2.65 -3.55 24.51
C ASP A 75 1.34 -3.10 23.84
N PRO A 76 0.16 -3.47 24.38
CA PRO A 76 -1.12 -3.18 23.74
C PRO A 76 -1.39 -1.70 23.48
N LEU A 77 -0.88 -0.78 24.30
CA LEU A 77 -1.06 0.65 24.10
C LEU A 77 -0.24 1.13 22.90
N GLY A 78 1.02 0.72 22.80
CA GLY A 78 1.89 1.08 21.66
C GLY A 78 1.33 0.64 20.31
N PHE A 79 0.82 -0.59 20.25
CA PHE A 79 0.13 -1.10 19.06
C PHE A 79 -1.18 -0.36 18.79
N SER A 80 -1.98 -0.08 19.82
CA SER A 80 -3.23 0.67 19.67
C SER A 80 -2.97 2.07 19.11
N ILE A 81 -1.98 2.81 19.64
CA ILE A 81 -1.64 4.15 19.13
C ILE A 81 -1.23 4.08 17.66
N ALA A 82 -0.30 3.18 17.32
CA ALA A 82 0.21 3.08 15.95
C ALA A 82 -0.88 2.70 14.94
N ASP A 83 -1.71 1.71 15.27
CA ASP A 83 -2.76 1.24 14.37
C ASP A 83 -3.91 2.24 14.25
N ASN A 84 -4.28 2.94 15.33
CA ASN A 84 -5.28 4.02 15.23
C ASN A 84 -4.79 5.19 14.38
N LEU A 85 -3.52 5.60 14.50
CA LEU A 85 -2.96 6.67 13.68
C LEU A 85 -2.82 6.25 12.21
N PHE A 86 -2.28 5.05 11.97
CA PHE A 86 -2.07 4.55 10.61
C PHE A 86 -3.40 4.28 9.90
N TRP A 87 -4.23 3.39 10.45
CA TRP A 87 -5.43 2.92 9.75
C TRP A 87 -6.52 3.99 9.68
N SER A 88 -6.58 4.96 10.60
CA SER A 88 -7.53 6.07 10.45
C SER A 88 -7.18 6.98 9.27
N ASP A 89 -5.88 7.24 9.03
CA ASP A 89 -5.44 7.99 7.84
C ASP A 89 -5.68 7.18 6.55
N ILE A 90 -5.36 5.88 6.55
CA ILE A 90 -5.64 4.98 5.41
C ILE A 90 -7.14 4.90 5.10
N MET A 91 -8.01 4.74 6.11
CA MET A 91 -9.46 4.68 5.91
C MET A 91 -10.06 6.02 5.47
N MET A 92 -9.52 7.15 5.95
CA MET A 92 -9.86 8.48 5.44
C MET A 92 -9.52 8.57 3.94
N GLU A 93 -8.33 8.12 3.54
CA GLU A 93 -7.90 8.14 2.14
C GLU A 93 -8.71 7.19 1.26
N HIS A 94 -9.07 6.00 1.73
CA HIS A 94 -10.00 5.12 1.04
C HIS A 94 -11.31 5.82 0.70
N ALA A 95 -11.90 6.46 1.71
CA ALA A 95 -13.16 7.18 1.55
C ALA A 95 -13.01 8.33 0.53
N MET A 96 -11.89 9.06 0.59
CA MET A 96 -11.53 10.08 -0.39
C MET A 96 -11.40 9.49 -1.80
N PHE A 97 -10.63 8.42 -2.00
CA PHE A 97 -10.42 7.81 -3.33
C PHE A 97 -11.73 7.32 -3.93
N ILE A 98 -12.56 6.66 -3.13
CA ILE A 98 -13.88 6.18 -3.55
C ILE A 98 -14.76 7.36 -4.01
N ALA A 99 -14.79 8.45 -3.25
CA ALA A 99 -15.56 9.64 -3.61
C ALA A 99 -15.10 10.25 -4.95
N HIS A 100 -13.78 10.36 -5.18
CA HIS A 100 -13.22 10.92 -6.42
C HIS A 100 -13.50 10.04 -7.65
N LEU A 101 -13.67 8.73 -7.45
CA LEU A 101 -13.95 7.76 -8.50
C LEU A 101 -15.46 7.53 -8.73
N MET A 102 -16.31 8.39 -8.16
CA MET A 102 -17.76 8.39 -8.33
C MET A 102 -18.25 9.70 -9.02
N PRO A 103 -17.89 9.94 -10.29
CA PRO A 103 -18.32 11.12 -11.01
C PRO A 103 -19.82 11.06 -11.37
N GLY A 104 -20.40 12.22 -11.67
CA GLY A 104 -21.77 12.32 -12.18
C GLY A 104 -22.86 12.39 -11.10
N PRO A 105 -24.04 12.95 -11.43
CA PRO A 105 -25.16 13.10 -10.49
C PRO A 105 -25.79 11.76 -10.07
N GLU A 106 -25.66 10.70 -10.86
CA GLU A 106 -26.21 9.37 -10.56
C GLU A 106 -25.48 8.67 -9.41
N LEU A 107 -24.23 9.04 -9.12
CA LEU A 107 -23.43 8.51 -8.02
C LEU A 107 -23.39 9.44 -6.80
N ASP A 108 -24.17 10.52 -6.82
CA ASP A 108 -24.14 11.58 -5.80
C ASP A 108 -24.46 11.07 -4.39
N GLY A 109 -25.40 10.13 -4.25
CA GLY A 109 -25.71 9.48 -2.97
C GLY A 109 -24.51 8.71 -2.39
N PRO A 110 -24.00 7.66 -3.07
CA PRO A 110 -22.81 6.92 -2.67
C PRO A 110 -21.58 7.80 -2.43
N ARG A 111 -21.34 8.81 -3.29
CA ARG A 111 -20.23 9.75 -3.15
C ARG A 111 -20.33 10.55 -1.85
N ARG A 112 -21.51 11.10 -1.52
CA ARG A 112 -21.71 11.82 -0.24
C ARG A 112 -21.47 10.92 0.98
N GLN A 113 -21.86 9.65 0.92
CA GLN A 113 -21.59 8.70 2.00
C GLN A 113 -20.07 8.48 2.17
N ALA A 114 -19.33 8.32 1.07
CA ALA A 114 -17.88 8.23 1.11
C ALA A 114 -17.25 9.50 1.69
N GLU A 115 -17.68 10.70 1.27
CA GLU A 115 -17.21 11.97 1.83
C GLU A 115 -17.53 12.12 3.33
N GLU A 116 -18.65 11.57 3.80
CA GLU A 116 -18.97 11.53 5.22
C GLU A 116 -17.98 10.67 6.00
N PHE A 117 -17.69 9.46 5.53
CA PHE A 117 -16.66 8.61 6.11
C PHE A 117 -15.28 9.29 6.11
N GLN A 118 -14.93 9.99 5.03
CA GLN A 118 -13.69 10.77 4.97
C GLN A 118 -13.64 11.79 6.11
N ARG A 119 -14.70 12.59 6.31
CA ARG A 119 -14.78 13.57 7.42
C ARG A 119 -14.74 12.89 8.80
N MET A 120 -15.38 11.74 8.96
CA MET A 120 -15.39 10.99 10.21
C MET A 120 -13.99 10.49 10.57
N PHE A 121 -13.29 9.85 9.63
CA PHE A 121 -11.93 9.36 9.85
C PHE A 121 -10.91 10.49 10.01
N ALA A 122 -11.08 11.62 9.31
CA ALA A 122 -10.25 12.80 9.52
C ALA A 122 -10.33 13.31 10.98
N ARG A 123 -11.55 13.42 11.54
CA ARG A 123 -11.74 13.79 12.95
C ARG A 123 -11.17 12.73 13.89
N HIS A 124 -11.40 11.45 13.57
CA HIS A 124 -10.95 10.32 14.37
C HIS A 124 -9.41 10.25 14.44
N LEU A 125 -8.73 10.50 13.32
CA LEU A 125 -7.27 10.59 13.23
C LEU A 125 -6.70 11.69 14.13
N GLU A 126 -7.30 12.88 14.14
CA GLU A 126 -6.88 13.95 15.02
C GLU A 126 -7.06 13.59 16.50
N GLN A 127 -8.17 12.93 16.85
CA GLN A 127 -8.41 12.44 18.20
C GLN A 127 -7.44 11.33 18.62
N ALA A 128 -6.97 10.50 17.68
CA ALA A 128 -6.04 9.40 17.95
C ALA A 128 -4.69 9.89 18.52
N ARG A 129 -4.32 11.15 18.28
CA ARG A 129 -3.13 11.79 18.89
C ARG A 129 -3.23 11.91 20.42
N GLY A 130 -4.44 11.83 20.97
CA GLY A 130 -4.73 11.93 22.41
C GLY A 130 -4.95 10.60 23.12
N ILE A 131 -4.60 9.46 22.49
CA ILE A 131 -4.67 8.14 23.12
C ILE A 131 -3.66 8.05 24.28
N ARG A 132 -4.11 7.48 25.39
CA ARG A 132 -3.39 7.37 26.67
C ARG A 132 -3.67 6.02 27.34
N PRO A 133 -2.87 5.59 28.33
CA PRO A 133 -3.09 4.34 29.05
C PRO A 133 -4.49 4.18 29.65
N ASP A 134 -5.13 5.26 30.07
CA ASP A 134 -6.44 5.27 30.72
C ASP A 134 -7.63 5.21 29.74
N ASN A 135 -7.43 5.56 28.47
CA ASN A 135 -8.53 5.67 27.49
C ASN A 135 -8.41 4.75 26.26
N TYR A 136 -7.25 4.12 26.01
CA TYR A 136 -6.99 3.44 24.73
C TYR A 136 -8.01 2.34 24.40
N VAL A 137 -8.50 1.58 25.38
CA VAL A 137 -9.52 0.54 25.16
C VAL A 137 -10.85 1.14 24.69
N SER A 138 -11.26 2.25 25.31
CA SER A 138 -12.48 2.95 24.92
C SER A 138 -12.34 3.58 23.53
N PHE A 139 -11.16 4.13 23.22
CA PHE A 139 -10.85 4.67 21.90
C PHE A 139 -10.89 3.57 20.84
N ASN A 140 -10.23 2.43 21.11
CA ASN A 140 -10.24 1.26 20.22
C ASN A 140 -11.66 0.78 19.92
N ARG A 141 -12.58 0.79 20.88
CA ARG A 141 -13.99 0.42 20.64
C ARG A 141 -14.66 1.36 19.63
N ALA A 142 -14.48 2.67 19.78
CA ALA A 142 -14.98 3.64 18.82
C ALA A 142 -14.38 3.45 17.41
N SER A 143 -13.08 3.13 17.35
CA SER A 143 -12.38 2.82 16.10
C SER A 143 -12.89 1.55 15.43
N ILE A 144 -13.14 0.49 16.21
CA ILE A 144 -13.71 -0.78 15.74
C ILE A 144 -15.08 -0.54 15.12
N ASP A 145 -15.94 0.21 15.80
CA ASP A 145 -17.29 0.51 15.32
C ASP A 145 -17.24 1.31 14.00
N LEU A 146 -16.37 2.32 13.92
CA LEU A 146 -16.20 3.11 12.70
C LEU A 146 -15.62 2.29 11.55
N ALA A 147 -14.64 1.43 11.82
CA ALA A 147 -14.02 0.53 10.84
C ALA A 147 -15.03 -0.49 10.28
N LYS A 148 -15.87 -1.08 11.14
CA LYS A 148 -16.94 -2.00 10.71
C LYS A 148 -17.95 -1.28 9.80
N ARG A 149 -18.38 -0.07 10.17
CA ARG A 149 -19.32 0.73 9.35
C ARG A 149 -18.78 1.05 7.95
N ILE A 150 -17.52 1.46 7.82
CA ILE A 150 -16.94 1.71 6.48
C ILE A 150 -16.71 0.40 5.71
N SER A 151 -16.39 -0.70 6.40
CA SER A 151 -16.28 -2.02 5.78
C SER A 151 -17.61 -2.45 5.16
N ASP A 152 -18.72 -2.31 5.88
CA ASP A 152 -20.07 -2.64 5.38
C ASP A 152 -20.47 -1.77 4.19
N PHE A 153 -20.15 -0.47 4.24
CA PHE A 153 -20.31 0.43 3.11
C PHE A 153 -19.52 -0.04 1.88
N LYS A 154 -18.23 -0.33 2.04
CA LYS A 154 -17.36 -0.81 0.95
C LYS A 154 -17.87 -2.11 0.35
N LYS A 155 -18.27 -3.08 1.17
CA LYS A 155 -18.85 -4.36 0.72
C LYS A 155 -20.13 -4.14 -0.08
N THR A 156 -21.06 -3.35 0.45
CA THR A 156 -22.32 -3.01 -0.22
C THR A 156 -22.08 -2.32 -1.58
N MET A 157 -21.16 -1.35 -1.65
CA MET A 157 -20.81 -0.68 -2.91
C MET A 157 -20.13 -1.64 -3.90
N GLY A 158 -19.27 -2.52 -3.40
CA GLY A 158 -18.64 -3.57 -4.21
C GLY A 158 -19.66 -4.50 -4.86
N GLU A 159 -20.66 -4.96 -4.11
CA GLU A 159 -21.76 -5.79 -4.63
C GLU A 159 -22.59 -5.03 -5.68
N GLN A 160 -22.91 -3.76 -5.43
CA GLN A 160 -23.65 -2.94 -6.39
C GLN A 160 -22.87 -2.70 -7.68
N GLN A 161 -21.56 -2.44 -7.60
CA GLN A 161 -20.68 -2.26 -8.76
C GLN A 161 -20.57 -3.57 -9.55
N ALA A 162 -20.36 -4.70 -8.87
CA ALA A 162 -20.27 -6.01 -9.51
C ALA A 162 -21.57 -6.43 -10.22
N ALA A 163 -22.72 -6.05 -9.65
CA ALA A 163 -24.03 -6.26 -10.26
C ALA A 163 -24.40 -5.23 -11.34
N GLY A 164 -23.54 -4.23 -11.62
CA GLY A 164 -23.79 -3.17 -12.59
C GLY A 164 -24.89 -2.18 -12.17
N LYS A 165 -25.29 -2.17 -10.89
CA LYS A 165 -26.31 -1.26 -10.33
C LYS A 165 -25.77 0.15 -10.12
N ILE A 166 -24.47 0.27 -9.81
CA ILE A 166 -23.72 1.51 -9.88
C ILE A 166 -22.64 1.38 -10.96
N ARG A 167 -22.32 2.50 -11.61
CA ARG A 167 -21.34 2.56 -12.70
C ARG A 167 -20.24 3.57 -12.37
N SER A 168 -19.51 3.30 -11.30
CA SER A 168 -18.36 4.11 -10.88
C SER A 168 -17.07 3.70 -11.59
N LEU A 169 -16.01 4.47 -11.37
CA LEU A 169 -14.64 4.14 -11.77
C LEU A 169 -13.90 3.30 -10.71
N VAL A 170 -14.57 2.90 -9.64
CA VAL A 170 -14.01 2.02 -8.60
C VAL A 170 -14.19 0.56 -9.03
N TRP A 171 -13.09 -0.19 -9.15
CA TRP A 171 -13.17 -1.62 -9.43
C TRP A 171 -13.85 -2.38 -8.28
N PRO A 172 -14.66 -3.42 -8.55
CA PRO A 172 -15.15 -4.31 -7.49
C PRO A 172 -14.04 -4.88 -6.61
N LEU A 173 -12.89 -5.22 -7.21
CA LEU A 173 -11.72 -5.68 -6.46
C LEU A 173 -11.19 -4.61 -5.49
N PHE A 174 -11.23 -3.32 -5.85
CA PHE A 174 -10.81 -2.22 -4.98
C PHE A 174 -11.72 -2.12 -3.75
N PHE A 175 -13.03 -2.30 -3.91
CA PHE A 175 -13.95 -2.36 -2.77
C PHE A 175 -13.65 -3.53 -1.84
N THR A 176 -13.51 -4.75 -2.38
CA THR A 176 -13.19 -5.95 -1.59
C THR A 176 -11.85 -5.81 -0.87
N HIS A 177 -10.84 -5.29 -1.58
CA HIS A 177 -9.51 -5.01 -1.06
C HIS A 177 -9.57 -4.07 0.15
N THR A 178 -10.12 -2.87 -0.03
CA THR A 178 -10.16 -1.86 1.04
C THR A 178 -11.11 -2.24 2.19
N ALA A 179 -12.09 -3.13 1.96
CA ALA A 179 -12.94 -3.67 3.01
C ALA A 179 -12.17 -4.69 3.89
N ARG A 180 -11.36 -5.55 3.26
CA ARG A 180 -10.51 -6.53 3.97
C ARG A 180 -9.53 -5.84 4.93
N GLU A 181 -8.99 -4.69 4.54
CA GLU A 181 -8.11 -3.89 5.39
C GLU A 181 -8.86 -3.29 6.58
N ALA A 182 -10.09 -2.77 6.36
CA ALA A 182 -10.94 -2.26 7.43
C ALA A 182 -11.32 -3.37 8.44
N ASP A 183 -11.64 -4.57 7.95
CA ASP A 183 -11.94 -5.73 8.79
C ASP A 183 -10.71 -6.15 9.61
N ARG A 184 -9.52 -6.19 9.00
CA ARG A 184 -8.29 -6.51 9.71
C ARG A 184 -7.97 -5.48 10.78
N TYR A 185 -8.11 -4.19 10.48
CA TYR A 185 -7.93 -3.11 11.44
C TYR A 185 -8.83 -3.30 12.67
N ALA A 186 -10.14 -3.50 12.47
CA ALA A 186 -11.07 -3.76 13.55
C ALA A 186 -10.66 -4.99 14.38
N ARG A 187 -10.33 -6.11 13.72
CA ARG A 187 -9.91 -7.36 14.38
C ARG A 187 -8.65 -7.17 15.22
N ARG A 188 -7.63 -6.45 14.73
CA ARG A 188 -6.40 -6.20 15.49
C ARG A 188 -6.67 -5.37 16.75
N LEU A 189 -7.48 -4.32 16.66
CA LEU A 189 -7.87 -3.54 17.84
C LEU A 189 -8.64 -4.37 18.88
N GLU A 190 -9.49 -5.31 18.45
CA GLU A 190 -10.17 -6.24 19.35
C GLU A 190 -9.20 -7.17 20.10
N LEU A 191 -8.08 -7.54 19.49
CA LEU A 191 -7.02 -8.32 20.12
C LEU A 191 -6.22 -7.47 21.12
N TYR A 192 -5.87 -6.23 20.75
CA TYR A 192 -5.16 -5.31 21.65
C TYR A 192 -5.97 -4.99 22.92
N ASN A 193 -7.29 -4.86 22.79
CA ASN A 193 -8.19 -4.71 23.95
C ASN A 193 -8.15 -5.92 24.91
N ARG A 194 -7.77 -7.10 24.41
CA ARG A 194 -7.58 -8.34 25.17
C ARG A 194 -6.11 -8.59 25.54
N ARG A 195 -5.26 -7.58 25.36
CA ARG A 195 -3.80 -7.62 25.58
C ARG A 195 -3.06 -8.64 24.72
N GLN A 196 -3.64 -9.05 23.59
CA GLN A 196 -3.02 -9.95 22.61
C GLN A 196 -2.40 -9.10 21.51
N ILE A 197 -1.07 -9.03 21.47
CA ILE A 197 -0.32 -8.19 20.53
C ILE A 197 0.42 -9.02 19.47
N GLU A 198 0.50 -10.32 19.70
CA GLU A 198 1.22 -11.28 18.88
C GLU A 198 0.69 -11.24 17.44
N LEU A 199 1.63 -11.33 16.50
CA LEU A 199 1.35 -11.43 15.08
C LEU A 199 1.61 -12.86 14.65
N ASP A 200 0.55 -13.54 14.20
CA ASP A 200 0.71 -14.81 13.52
C ASP A 200 1.36 -14.56 12.16
N ARG A 201 2.54 -15.17 11.94
CA ARG A 201 3.30 -14.93 10.71
C ARG A 201 2.50 -15.30 9.46
N ARG A 202 1.76 -16.41 9.52
CA ARG A 202 0.99 -16.89 8.37
C ARG A 202 -0.10 -15.89 7.99
N GLU A 203 -0.85 -15.39 8.98
CA GLU A 203 -1.84 -14.32 8.78
C GLU A 203 -1.23 -13.07 8.16
N VAL A 204 -0.09 -12.60 8.68
CA VAL A 204 0.62 -11.42 8.16
C VAL A 204 1.03 -11.65 6.70
N VAL A 205 1.65 -12.78 6.39
CA VAL A 205 2.10 -13.11 5.03
C VAL A 205 0.92 -13.23 4.08
N GLU A 206 -0.15 -13.92 4.45
CA GLU A 206 -1.33 -14.11 3.61
C GLU A 206 -2.03 -12.76 3.32
N PHE A 207 -2.29 -11.97 4.36
CA PHE A 207 -2.96 -10.67 4.23
C PHE A 207 -2.16 -9.69 3.36
N TRP A 208 -0.88 -9.50 3.68
CA TRP A 208 -0.08 -8.52 2.98
C TRP A 208 0.33 -8.99 1.58
N SER A 209 0.55 -10.29 1.35
CA SER A 209 0.84 -10.78 0.00
C SER A 209 -0.36 -10.59 -0.93
N ALA A 210 -1.59 -10.86 -0.46
CA ALA A 210 -2.80 -10.53 -1.23
C ALA A 210 -2.86 -9.03 -1.56
N THR A 211 -2.64 -8.19 -0.55
CA THR A 211 -2.67 -6.72 -0.65
C THR A 211 -1.61 -6.18 -1.61
N MET A 212 -0.34 -6.59 -1.48
CA MET A 212 0.75 -6.16 -2.36
C MET A 212 0.59 -6.66 -3.80
N GLY A 213 0.06 -7.87 -3.98
CA GLY A 213 -0.28 -8.39 -5.31
C GLY A 213 -1.38 -7.56 -5.98
N GLU A 214 -2.44 -7.23 -5.25
CA GLU A 214 -3.53 -6.38 -5.73
C GLU A 214 -3.06 -4.95 -6.02
N HIS A 215 -2.21 -4.34 -5.18
CA HIS A 215 -1.61 -3.02 -5.49
C HIS A 215 -0.80 -3.06 -6.78
N SER A 216 -0.03 -4.12 -6.98
CA SER A 216 0.79 -4.27 -8.19
C SER A 216 -0.11 -4.37 -9.43
N ALA A 217 -1.24 -5.08 -9.33
CA ALA A 217 -2.25 -5.11 -10.39
C ALA A 217 -2.89 -3.73 -10.62
N PHE A 218 -3.29 -3.02 -9.56
CA PHE A 218 -3.86 -1.67 -9.69
C PHE A 218 -2.88 -0.70 -10.36
N ILE A 219 -1.60 -0.72 -9.96
CA ILE A 219 -0.55 0.11 -10.57
C ILE A 219 -0.42 -0.21 -12.05
N ALA A 220 -0.35 -1.50 -12.44
CA ALA A 220 -0.26 -1.90 -13.84
C ALA A 220 -1.43 -1.38 -14.70
N HIS A 221 -2.64 -1.34 -14.15
CA HIS A 221 -3.85 -0.88 -14.86
C HIS A 221 -4.03 0.65 -14.87
N LEU A 222 -3.43 1.37 -13.92
CA LEU A 222 -3.52 2.82 -13.82
C LEU A 222 -2.35 3.55 -14.51
N LEU A 223 -1.29 2.83 -14.89
CA LEU A 223 -0.22 3.35 -15.73
C LEU A 223 -0.71 3.59 -17.17
N ASP A 224 -0.16 4.62 -17.82
CA ASP A 224 -0.43 4.84 -19.24
C ASP A 224 0.08 3.64 -20.07
N PRO A 225 -0.66 3.16 -21.06
CA PRO A 225 -0.27 1.98 -21.83
C PRO A 225 1.12 2.06 -22.49
N ASP A 226 1.71 3.23 -22.70
CA ASP A 226 3.10 3.35 -23.21
C ASP A 226 4.17 3.10 -22.15
N GLU A 227 3.84 3.09 -20.85
CA GLU A 227 4.78 2.80 -19.76
C GLU A 227 5.06 1.28 -19.66
N LYS A 228 5.38 0.65 -20.80
CA LYS A 228 5.47 -0.82 -20.97
C LYS A 228 6.37 -1.48 -19.94
N LEU A 229 7.54 -0.89 -19.66
CA LEU A 229 8.50 -1.45 -18.70
C LEU A 229 7.96 -1.42 -17.26
N LEU A 230 7.28 -0.36 -16.86
CA LEU A 230 6.68 -0.25 -15.53
C LEU A 230 5.47 -1.19 -15.39
N ILE A 231 4.65 -1.31 -16.43
CA ILE A 231 3.53 -2.26 -16.49
C ILE A 231 4.03 -3.70 -16.37
N GLU A 232 5.08 -4.06 -17.10
CA GLU A 232 5.69 -5.39 -17.02
C GLU A 232 6.25 -5.68 -15.62
N GLN A 233 6.93 -4.70 -15.00
CA GLN A 233 7.45 -4.85 -13.65
C GLN A 233 6.33 -5.04 -12.62
N ALA A 234 5.29 -4.20 -12.67
CA ALA A 234 4.11 -4.32 -11.81
C ALA A 234 3.42 -5.69 -11.98
N SER A 235 3.26 -6.15 -13.23
CA SER A 235 2.66 -7.46 -13.53
C SER A 235 3.49 -8.64 -13.01
N ARG A 236 4.83 -8.52 -12.97
CA ARG A 236 5.71 -9.54 -12.39
C ARG A 236 5.60 -9.57 -10.86
N LEU A 237 5.55 -8.40 -10.21
CA LEU A 237 5.32 -8.30 -8.77
C LEU A 237 3.96 -8.90 -8.37
N GLU A 238 2.89 -8.58 -9.11
CA GLU A 238 1.57 -9.19 -8.92
C GLU A 238 1.66 -10.74 -8.96
N LYS A 239 2.31 -11.29 -9.98
CA LYS A 239 2.49 -12.73 -10.13
C LYS A 239 3.27 -13.32 -8.95
N ALA A 240 4.37 -12.69 -8.54
CA ALA A 240 5.19 -13.16 -7.43
C ALA A 240 4.38 -13.26 -6.12
N PHE A 241 3.60 -12.23 -5.78
CA PHE A 241 2.75 -12.23 -4.57
C PHE A 241 1.57 -13.20 -4.61
N ARG A 242 1.17 -13.65 -5.82
CA ARG A 242 0.14 -14.68 -5.99
C ARG A 242 0.68 -16.10 -5.94
N GLN A 243 1.99 -16.30 -6.00
CA GLN A 243 2.55 -17.64 -5.94
C GLN A 243 2.28 -18.28 -4.56
N PRO A 244 1.70 -19.49 -4.49
CA PRO A 244 1.50 -20.20 -3.23
C PRO A 244 2.81 -20.38 -2.45
N ALA A 245 3.92 -20.58 -3.17
CA ALA A 245 5.25 -20.69 -2.59
C ALA A 245 5.61 -19.47 -1.71
N LEU A 246 5.27 -18.24 -2.09
CA LEU A 246 5.56 -17.07 -1.27
C LEU A 246 4.73 -17.05 0.03
N ARG A 247 3.56 -17.72 0.04
CA ARG A 247 2.69 -17.83 1.22
C ARG A 247 3.13 -18.95 2.17
N ASP A 248 3.77 -20.00 1.63
CA ASP A 248 4.20 -21.18 2.37
C ASP A 248 5.66 -21.08 2.89
N VAL A 249 6.45 -20.09 2.43
CA VAL A 249 7.88 -19.98 2.78
C VAL A 249 8.13 -19.33 4.15
N ARG A 250 8.90 -20.04 4.99
CA ARG A 250 9.57 -19.48 6.18
C ARG A 250 10.76 -18.62 5.73
N GLY A 251 10.91 -17.40 6.23
CA GLY A 251 12.14 -16.61 6.05
C GLY A 251 12.19 -15.66 4.85
N ASP A 252 13.41 -15.46 4.33
CA ASP A 252 13.92 -14.27 3.64
C ASP A 252 13.22 -13.90 2.33
N ASP A 253 12.61 -14.84 1.62
CA ASP A 253 12.05 -14.55 0.29
C ASP A 253 10.83 -13.65 0.33
N VAL A 254 9.99 -13.79 1.37
CA VAL A 254 8.87 -12.87 1.61
C VAL A 254 9.39 -11.48 1.96
N MET A 255 10.47 -11.39 2.75
CA MET A 255 11.09 -10.10 3.08
C MET A 255 11.73 -9.44 1.85
N LYS A 256 12.40 -10.23 0.99
CA LYS A 256 12.94 -9.75 -0.29
C LYS A 256 11.83 -9.22 -1.20
N ALA A 257 10.73 -9.97 -1.35
CA ALA A 257 9.58 -9.52 -2.14
C ALA A 257 8.94 -8.24 -1.57
N ALA A 258 8.81 -8.16 -0.24
CA ALA A 258 8.31 -6.98 0.46
C ALA A 258 9.21 -5.75 0.23
N GLN A 259 10.53 -5.92 0.28
CA GLN A 259 11.49 -4.85 0.00
C GLN A 259 11.44 -4.45 -1.47
N GLU A 260 11.36 -5.41 -2.39
CA GLU A 260 11.30 -5.15 -3.83
C GLU A 260 10.07 -4.34 -4.22
N VAL A 261 8.88 -4.67 -3.68
CA VAL A 261 7.66 -3.90 -3.94
C VAL A 261 7.68 -2.52 -3.27
N LEU A 262 8.32 -2.39 -2.10
CA LEU A 262 8.51 -1.10 -1.47
C LEU A 262 9.41 -0.19 -2.33
N ASP A 263 10.51 -0.72 -2.85
CA ASP A 263 11.43 0.04 -3.71
C ASP A 263 10.72 0.46 -5.01
N PHE A 264 9.97 -0.46 -5.64
CA PHE A 264 9.15 -0.15 -6.81
C PHE A 264 8.14 0.96 -6.55
N LYS A 265 7.39 0.88 -5.44
CA LYS A 265 6.42 1.92 -5.05
C LYS A 265 7.08 3.26 -4.70
N THR A 266 8.28 3.23 -4.11
CA THR A 266 9.06 4.44 -3.79
C THR A 266 9.51 5.16 -5.05
N VAL A 267 10.04 4.43 -6.04
CA VAL A 267 10.41 5.00 -7.35
C VAL A 267 9.16 5.49 -8.08
N GLY A 268 8.08 4.71 -8.07
CA GLY A 268 6.80 5.07 -8.67
C GLY A 268 6.22 6.37 -8.10
N GLU A 269 6.13 6.49 -6.77
CA GLU A 269 5.66 7.70 -6.09
C GLU A 269 6.48 8.92 -6.52
N ARG A 270 7.81 8.85 -6.45
CA ARG A 270 8.69 9.97 -6.84
C ARG A 270 8.50 10.36 -8.30
N GLY A 271 8.40 9.38 -9.21
CA GLY A 271 8.19 9.62 -10.64
C GLY A 271 6.83 10.26 -10.94
N ILE A 272 5.77 9.84 -10.24
CA ILE A 272 4.43 10.43 -10.35
C ILE A 272 4.42 11.87 -9.84
N TYR A 273 4.98 12.14 -8.65
CA TYR A 273 5.08 13.50 -8.11
C TYR A 273 5.88 14.45 -9.02
N ALA A 274 6.92 13.94 -9.68
CA ALA A 274 7.74 14.73 -10.59
C ALA A 274 7.13 14.92 -11.99
N GLY A 275 5.95 14.33 -12.27
CA GLY A 275 5.34 14.34 -13.60
C GLY A 275 6.17 13.61 -14.66
N LYS A 276 6.94 12.59 -14.24
CA LYS A 276 7.86 11.82 -15.12
C LYS A 276 7.34 10.44 -15.48
N ILE A 277 6.25 9.99 -14.85
CA ILE A 277 5.56 8.74 -15.17
C ILE A 277 4.16 9.09 -15.67
N LYS A 278 3.82 8.65 -16.88
CA LYS A 278 2.49 8.83 -17.44
C LYS A 278 1.53 7.85 -16.77
N SER A 279 0.50 8.38 -16.10
CA SER A 279 -0.49 7.55 -15.42
C SER A 279 -1.73 8.37 -15.07
N ILE A 280 -2.79 7.67 -14.68
CA ILE A 280 -3.94 8.24 -13.96
C ILE A 280 -3.85 7.97 -12.45
N ILE A 281 -2.64 7.67 -11.94
CA ILE A 281 -2.38 7.46 -10.52
C ILE A 281 -2.19 8.84 -9.86
N SER A 282 -3.06 9.19 -8.93
CA SER A 282 -2.86 10.42 -8.14
C SER A 282 -1.67 10.26 -7.17
N PRO A 283 -0.90 11.33 -6.90
CA PRO A 283 0.20 11.25 -5.94
C PRO A 283 -0.20 10.74 -4.54
N PRO A 284 -1.39 11.09 -3.99
CA PRO A 284 -1.86 10.50 -2.74
C PRO A 284 -2.03 8.97 -2.78
N ILE A 285 -2.53 8.39 -3.88
CA ILE A 285 -2.64 6.92 -4.02
C ILE A 285 -1.25 6.27 -4.04
N ALA A 286 -0.30 6.86 -4.77
CA ALA A 286 1.06 6.33 -4.82
C ALA A 286 1.72 6.32 -3.43
N SER A 287 1.52 7.39 -2.66
CA SER A 287 1.99 7.49 -1.28
C SER A 287 1.31 6.47 -0.35
N HIS A 288 0.00 6.33 -0.47
CA HIS A 288 -0.81 5.40 0.31
C HIS A 288 -0.31 3.95 0.20
N VAL A 289 -0.25 3.42 -1.02
CA VAL A 289 0.15 2.02 -1.25
C VAL A 289 1.60 1.75 -0.84
N ARG A 290 2.46 2.78 -0.83
CA ARG A 290 3.84 2.69 -0.34
C ARG A 290 3.88 2.57 1.19
N ARG A 291 3.11 3.37 1.91
CA ARG A 291 3.07 3.33 3.39
C ARG A 291 2.55 1.99 3.90
N GLU A 292 1.63 1.36 3.17
CA GLU A 292 1.20 -0.02 3.44
C GLU A 292 2.30 -1.06 3.20
N ALA A 293 3.17 -0.87 2.19
CA ALA A 293 4.33 -1.73 2.01
C ALA A 293 5.35 -1.57 3.17
N VAL A 294 5.49 -0.36 3.71
CA VAL A 294 6.30 -0.14 4.92
C VAL A 294 5.70 -0.87 6.13
N ARG A 295 4.38 -0.84 6.31
CA ARG A 295 3.68 -1.61 7.36
C ARG A 295 3.87 -3.11 7.22
N PHE A 296 3.82 -3.63 5.99
CA PHE A 296 4.10 -5.04 5.73
C PHE A 296 5.49 -5.45 6.23
N ILE A 297 6.53 -4.68 5.90
CA ILE A 297 7.90 -4.96 6.34
C ILE A 297 8.04 -4.90 7.87
N ASP A 298 7.42 -3.90 8.52
CA ASP A 298 7.43 -3.79 9.98
C ASP A 298 6.76 -5.00 10.65
N GLU A 299 5.56 -5.39 10.21
CA GLU A 299 4.86 -6.55 10.76
C GLU A 299 5.62 -7.85 10.50
N LEU A 300 6.21 -8.03 9.31
CA LEU A 300 7.05 -9.20 9.02
C LEU A 300 8.23 -9.33 9.98
N LYS A 301 8.93 -8.23 10.28
CA LYS A 301 10.05 -8.22 11.24
C LYS A 301 9.61 -8.65 12.64
N ARG A 302 8.43 -8.20 13.07
CA ARG A 302 7.84 -8.55 14.38
C ARG A 302 7.35 -10.00 14.49
N THR A 303 7.21 -10.71 13.36
CA THR A 303 6.87 -12.14 13.34
C THR A 303 8.08 -13.06 13.42
N GLN A 304 9.30 -12.53 13.32
CA GLN A 304 10.52 -13.33 13.48
C GLN A 304 10.79 -13.53 14.98
N PRO A 305 11.19 -14.75 15.41
CA PRO A 305 11.69 -14.93 16.76
C PRO A 305 12.93 -14.06 16.96
N GLY A 306 12.97 -13.34 18.09
CA GLY A 306 14.12 -12.53 18.50
C GLY A 306 15.33 -13.36 18.91
#